data_AF-A0A8H8NE69-F1
#
_entry.id   AF-A0A8H8NE69-F1
#
_cell.length_a   1.000
_cell.length_b   1.000
_cell.length_c   1.000
_cell.angle_alpha   90.00
_cell.angle_beta   90.00
_cell.angle_gamma   90.00
#
_symmetry.space_group_name_H-M   'P 1'
#
loop_
_entity.id
_entity.type
_entity.pdbx_description
1 polymer ?
#
loop_
_entity_poly.entity_id
_entity_poly.type
_entity_poly.pdbx_seq_one_letter_code
_entity_poly.pdbx_strand_id
1 'polypeptide(L)'
;MARPDIRRTVQTKLGVGYMTRGLNTSSLIAFDYAISGNNVTGYTNQIQRGFMPAAGRKPASSPWTADNSLFISWIGINDIHAGYDATTTINAITRQQQSLYDVGARNFVLINMPPWDRSPMGTYGSQPSISH
;
A
#
# COMPACT_ATOMS: atom_id res chain seq x y z
N MET A 1 13.43 -17.64 34.79
CA MET A 1 13.56 -18.02 33.35
C MET A 1 12.68 -17.05 32.57
N ALA A 2 13.24 -15.95 32.09
CA ALA A 2 12.47 -14.88 31.46
C ALA A 2 12.38 -15.12 29.94
N ARG A 3 11.17 -15.11 29.38
CA ARG A 3 10.97 -14.85 27.95
C ARG A 3 10.11 -13.61 27.78
N PRO A 4 10.73 -12.48 27.43
CA PRO A 4 10.01 -11.41 26.79
C PRO A 4 10.66 -11.10 25.44
N ASP A 5 9.92 -11.26 24.34
CA ASP A 5 9.77 -10.13 23.43
C ASP A 5 8.51 -10.34 22.57
N ILE A 6 7.43 -9.69 23.00
CA ILE A 6 6.26 -9.44 22.16
C ILE A 6 6.59 -8.17 21.38
N ARG A 7 6.82 -8.27 20.07
CA ARG A 7 6.83 -7.10 19.19
C ARG A 7 5.68 -7.18 18.21
N ARG A 8 4.52 -6.70 18.67
CA ARG A 8 3.42 -6.27 17.82
C ARG A 8 3.61 -4.79 17.52
N THR A 9 3.63 -4.44 16.25
CA THR A 9 3.18 -3.12 15.79
C THR A 9 2.30 -3.35 14.58
N VAL A 10 1.00 -3.51 14.84
CA VAL A 10 -0.06 -3.44 13.84
C VAL A 10 -0.97 -2.34 14.31
N GLN A 11 -0.99 -1.24 13.56
CA GLN A 11 -1.96 -0.17 13.79
C GLN A 11 -2.50 0.29 12.45
N THR A 12 -3.33 -0.55 11.81
CA THR A 12 -4.71 -0.21 11.42
C THR A 12 -5.50 -1.48 11.08
N LYS A 13 -6.83 -1.36 11.12
CA LYS A 13 -7.82 -2.41 10.84
C LYS A 13 -8.16 -2.40 9.34
N LEU A 14 -7.22 -2.75 8.47
CA LEU A 14 -7.45 -3.00 7.04
C LEU A 14 -6.76 -4.31 6.61
N GLY A 15 -7.17 -4.87 5.47
CA GLY A 15 -6.93 -6.26 5.04
C GLY A 15 -5.48 -6.79 5.07
N VAL A 16 -4.47 -5.92 5.17
CA VAL A 16 -3.07 -6.29 5.41
C VAL A 16 -2.90 -7.04 6.74
N GLY A 17 -3.71 -6.73 7.76
CA GLY A 17 -3.70 -7.42 9.05
C GLY A 17 -4.18 -8.89 8.99
N TYR A 18 -4.82 -9.32 7.90
CA TYR A 18 -5.27 -10.71 7.73
C TYR A 18 -4.19 -11.60 7.09
N MET A 19 -3.31 -11.02 6.27
CA MET A 19 -2.21 -11.74 5.60
C MET A 19 -1.10 -12.19 6.56
N THR A 20 -1.06 -11.66 7.79
CA THR A 20 -0.04 -12.00 8.79
C THR A 20 -0.42 -13.14 9.73
N ARG A 21 -1.69 -13.60 9.73
CA ARG A 21 -2.14 -14.69 10.62
C ARG A 21 -1.65 -16.09 10.22
N GLY A 22 -1.19 -16.28 8.98
CA GLY A 22 -0.77 -17.58 8.45
C GLY A 22 0.73 -17.90 8.55
N LEU A 23 1.59 -16.94 8.96
CA LEU A 23 3.05 -17.06 8.90
C LEU A 23 3.67 -17.25 10.30
N ASN A 24 3.10 -18.20 11.05
CA ASN A 24 3.35 -18.43 12.48
C ASN A 24 4.71 -19.11 12.82
N THR A 25 5.76 -18.85 12.04
CA THR A 25 7.12 -19.39 12.30
C THR A 25 8.23 -18.37 12.16
N SER A 26 7.96 -17.14 11.71
CA SER A 26 8.95 -16.05 11.61
C SER A 26 8.44 -14.76 12.25
N SER A 27 9.32 -14.03 12.93
CA SER A 27 9.02 -12.71 13.48
C SER A 27 8.98 -11.68 12.35
N LEU A 28 7.86 -11.62 11.63
CA LEU A 28 7.62 -10.61 10.60
C LEU A 28 7.38 -9.24 11.25
N ILE A 29 8.16 -8.25 10.84
CA ILE A 29 7.90 -6.84 11.15
C ILE A 29 7.09 -6.25 9.99
N ALA A 30 5.94 -5.67 10.29
CA ALA A 30 5.10 -5.00 9.30
C ALA A 30 5.12 -3.49 9.52
N PHE A 31 5.42 -2.74 8.46
CA PHE A 31 5.26 -1.29 8.43
C PHE A 31 4.06 -0.94 7.57
N ASP A 32 3.00 -0.45 8.21
CA ASP A 32 1.78 -0.02 7.52
C ASP A 32 1.79 1.50 7.34
N TYR A 33 2.02 1.93 6.10
CA TYR A 33 1.92 3.34 5.70
C TYR A 33 0.59 3.65 4.99
N ALA A 34 -0.32 2.68 4.85
CA ALA A 34 -1.54 2.85 4.10
C ALA A 34 -2.51 3.80 4.82
N ILE A 35 -3.03 4.77 4.08
CA ILE A 35 -4.07 5.69 4.56
C ILE A 35 -5.30 5.54 3.67
N SER A 36 -6.43 5.20 4.30
CA SER A 36 -7.72 5.10 3.61
C SER A 36 -8.08 6.43 2.92
N GLY A 37 -8.73 6.34 1.75
CA GLY A 37 -9.13 7.52 0.96
C GLY A 37 -8.00 8.23 0.22
N ASN A 38 -6.73 7.80 0.36
CA ASN A 38 -5.64 8.41 -0.40
C ASN A 38 -5.71 8.05 -1.88
N ASN A 39 -5.40 9.03 -2.72
CA ASN A 39 -5.12 8.85 -4.15
C ASN A 39 -3.60 8.75 -4.38
N VAL A 40 -3.16 8.80 -5.64
CA VAL A 40 -1.73 8.66 -5.99
C VAL A 40 -0.82 9.74 -5.37
N THR A 41 -1.33 10.94 -5.08
CA THR A 41 -0.58 11.98 -4.36
C THR A 41 -0.34 11.57 -2.91
N GLY A 42 -1.38 11.03 -2.24
CA GLY A 42 -1.26 10.48 -0.90
C GLY A 42 -0.28 9.31 -0.85
N TYR A 43 -0.37 8.38 -1.80
CA TYR A 43 0.57 7.26 -1.95
C TYR A 43 2.03 7.72 -2.13
N THR A 44 2.25 8.75 -2.93
CA THR A 44 3.57 9.38 -3.07
C THR A 44 4.09 9.90 -1.73
N ASN A 45 3.24 10.55 -0.94
CA ASN A 45 3.62 11.04 0.39
C ASN A 45 3.91 9.90 1.38
N GLN A 46 3.14 8.81 1.35
CA GLN A 46 3.39 7.63 2.20
C GLN A 46 4.80 7.07 1.97
N ILE A 47 5.25 7.04 0.72
CA ILE A 47 6.59 6.57 0.37
C ILE A 47 7.64 7.64 0.69
N GLN A 48 7.53 8.83 0.12
CA GLN A 48 8.58 9.84 0.17
C GLN A 48 8.74 10.49 1.55
N ARG A 49 7.66 10.60 2.31
CA ARG A 49 7.66 11.25 3.64
C ARG A 49 7.51 10.27 4.79
N GLY A 50 6.94 9.09 4.55
CA GLY A 50 6.82 8.03 5.55
C GLY A 50 7.96 7.04 5.49
N PHE A 51 8.01 6.25 4.42
CA PHE A 51 8.96 5.15 4.28
C PHE A 51 10.41 5.61 4.13
N MET A 52 10.70 6.49 3.16
CA MET A 52 12.07 6.91 2.81
C MET A 52 12.89 7.44 3.98
N PRO A 53 12.38 8.35 4.85
CA PRO A 53 13.14 8.84 6.00
C PRO A 53 13.22 7.84 7.17
N ALA A 54 12.42 6.77 7.15
CA ALA A 54 12.33 5.78 8.24
C ALA A 54 12.85 4.41 7.78
N ALA A 55 11.97 3.45 7.49
CA ALA A 55 12.36 2.09 7.12
C ALA A 55 13.23 2.05 5.85
N GLY A 56 13.09 3.01 4.93
CA GLY A 56 13.93 3.15 3.75
C GLY A 56 15.43 3.31 4.06
N ARG A 57 15.78 3.80 5.27
CA ARG A 57 17.16 3.92 5.75
C ARG A 57 17.74 2.62 6.33
N LYS A 58 16.94 1.55 6.41
CA LYS A 58 17.34 0.24 6.96
C LYS A 58 17.98 0.35 8.35
N PRO A 59 17.30 0.97 9.34
CA PRO A 59 17.88 1.16 10.66
C PRO A 59 18.23 -0.18 11.31
N ALA A 60 19.27 -0.20 12.16
CA ALA A 60 19.75 -1.43 12.82
C ALA A 60 18.69 -2.11 13.71
N SER A 61 17.67 -1.37 14.17
CA SER A 61 16.54 -1.90 14.93
C SER A 61 15.54 -2.70 14.08
N SER A 62 15.53 -2.51 12.76
CA SER A 62 14.68 -3.21 11.80
C SER A 62 15.37 -3.30 10.43
N PRO A 63 16.47 -4.05 10.33
CA PRO A 63 17.23 -4.17 9.10
C PRO A 63 16.44 -5.01 8.09
N TRP A 64 16.58 -4.68 6.81
CA TRP A 64 16.00 -5.47 5.73
C TRP A 64 16.90 -5.45 4.49
N THR A 65 16.80 -6.51 3.71
CA THR A 65 17.53 -6.78 2.47
C THR A 65 16.55 -7.17 1.38
N ALA A 66 17.03 -7.29 0.15
CA ALA A 66 16.25 -7.81 -0.96
C ALA A 66 15.63 -9.19 -0.66
N ASP A 67 16.33 -10.06 0.09
CA ASP A 67 15.91 -11.45 0.28
C ASP A 67 14.91 -11.65 1.42
N ASN A 68 14.76 -10.66 2.32
CA ASN A 68 13.95 -10.79 3.53
C ASN A 68 12.84 -9.73 3.66
N SER A 69 12.54 -9.01 2.59
CA SER A 69 11.52 -7.95 2.56
C SER A 69 10.51 -8.15 1.43
N LEU A 70 9.28 -7.71 1.67
CA LEU A 70 8.17 -7.71 0.71
C LEU A 70 7.48 -6.35 0.74
N PHE A 71 7.26 -5.77 -0.43
CA PHE A 71 6.62 -4.47 -0.60
C PHE A 71 5.26 -4.65 -1.26
N ILE A 72 4.20 -4.24 -0.59
CA ILE A 72 2.82 -4.41 -1.06
C ILE A 72 2.23 -3.03 -1.33
N SER A 73 1.70 -2.80 -2.54
CA SER A 73 1.00 -1.58 -2.90
C SER A 73 -0.40 -1.89 -3.43
N TRP A 74 -1.40 -1.23 -2.83
CA TRP A 74 -2.79 -1.27 -3.27
C TRP A 74 -3.35 0.15 -3.25
N ILE A 75 -3.42 0.76 -4.43
CA ILE A 75 -3.78 2.17 -4.62
C ILE A 75 -4.46 2.33 -5.98
N GLY A 76 -5.39 3.28 -6.09
CA GLY A 76 -6.03 3.64 -7.36
C GLY A 76 -7.55 3.74 -7.30
N ILE A 77 -8.20 3.17 -6.28
CA ILE A 77 -9.67 3.20 -6.20
C ILE A 77 -10.21 4.63 -5.99
N ASN A 78 -9.49 5.43 -5.20
CA ASN A 78 -9.84 6.82 -4.96
C ASN A 78 -9.51 7.70 -6.18
N ASP A 79 -8.48 7.37 -6.94
CA ASP A 79 -8.15 8.00 -8.23
C ASP A 79 -9.25 7.74 -9.26
N ILE A 80 -9.72 6.48 -9.38
CA ILE A 80 -10.86 6.11 -10.24
C ILE A 80 -12.12 6.88 -9.83
N HIS A 81 -12.44 6.89 -8.54
CA HIS A 81 -13.60 7.62 -8.03
C HIS A 81 -13.52 9.13 -8.33
N ALA A 82 -12.34 9.73 -8.21
CA ALA A 82 -12.09 11.14 -8.49
C ALA A 82 -11.95 11.46 -9.99
N GLY A 83 -12.04 10.45 -10.88
CA GLY A 83 -11.93 10.64 -12.33
C GLY A 83 -10.52 10.98 -12.82
N TYR A 84 -9.48 10.53 -12.11
CA TYR A 84 -8.09 10.77 -12.52
C TYR A 84 -7.74 9.96 -13.78
N ASP A 85 -6.88 10.53 -14.62
CA ASP A 85 -6.36 9.83 -15.79
C ASP A 85 -5.51 8.61 -15.37
N ALA A 86 -5.88 7.44 -15.88
CA ALA A 86 -5.25 6.18 -15.53
C ALA A 86 -3.76 6.15 -15.88
N THR A 87 -3.38 6.72 -17.03
CA THR A 87 -1.97 6.74 -17.48
C THR A 87 -1.12 7.55 -16.51
N THR A 88 -1.61 8.72 -16.09
CA THR A 88 -0.95 9.60 -15.14
C THR A 88 -0.82 8.95 -13.77
N THR A 89 -1.88 8.32 -13.26
CA THR A 89 -1.87 7.57 -12.00
C THR A 89 -0.88 6.40 -12.05
N ILE A 90 -0.91 5.58 -13.10
CA ILE A 90 0.03 4.45 -13.28
C ILE A 90 1.48 4.96 -13.34
N ASN A 91 1.75 6.00 -14.11
CA ASN A 91 3.10 6.58 -14.19
C ASN A 91 3.60 7.07 -12.83
N ALA A 92 2.73 7.68 -12.02
CA ALA A 92 3.09 8.10 -10.68
C ALA A 92 3.34 6.91 -9.75
N ILE A 93 2.53 5.84 -9.81
CA ILE A 93 2.77 4.60 -9.06
C ILE A 93 4.11 3.98 -9.46
N THR A 94 4.39 3.85 -10.76
CA THR A 94 5.65 3.27 -11.28
C THR A 94 6.87 4.07 -10.82
N ARG A 95 6.80 5.41 -10.81
CA ARG A 95 7.87 6.25 -10.25
C ARG A 95 8.16 5.94 -8.79
N GLN A 96 7.13 5.67 -7.98
CA GLN A 96 7.35 5.31 -6.58
C GLN A 96 7.87 3.88 -6.42
N GLN A 97 7.47 2.93 -7.27
CA GLN A 97 8.10 1.60 -7.30
C GLN A 97 9.60 1.72 -7.60
N GLN A 98 9.97 2.61 -8.52
CA GLN A 98 11.37 2.89 -8.81
C GLN A 98 12.09 3.44 -7.57
N SER A 99 11.50 4.39 -6.83
CA SER A 99 12.11 4.89 -5.60
C SER A 99 12.34 3.80 -4.55
N LEU A 100 11.38 2.85 -4.40
CA LEU A 100 11.56 1.69 -3.53
C LEU A 100 12.68 0.77 -4.03
N TYR A 101 12.74 0.53 -5.34
CA TYR A 101 13.79 -0.25 -5.98
C TYR A 101 15.17 0.36 -5.76
N ASP A 102 15.30 1.68 -5.85
CA ASP A 102 16.58 2.39 -5.70
C ASP A 102 17.18 2.20 -4.30
N VAL A 103 16.33 2.04 -3.27
CA VAL A 103 16.79 1.74 -1.89
C VAL A 103 16.96 0.23 -1.63
N GLY A 104 16.76 -0.62 -2.63
CA GLY A 104 17.06 -2.05 -2.57
C GLY A 104 15.86 -2.98 -2.44
N ALA A 105 14.62 -2.50 -2.58
CA ALA A 105 13.45 -3.36 -2.64
C ALA A 105 13.49 -4.23 -3.90
N ARG A 106 13.22 -5.54 -3.77
CA ARG A 106 13.25 -6.49 -4.91
C ARG A 106 12.01 -7.37 -5.03
N ASN A 107 11.25 -7.56 -3.95
CA ASN A 107 9.99 -8.32 -3.99
C ASN A 107 8.80 -7.35 -3.89
N PHE A 108 7.99 -7.31 -4.94
CA PHE A 108 6.85 -6.39 -5.04
C PHE A 108 5.56 -7.17 -5.27
N VAL A 109 4.50 -6.73 -4.61
CA VAL A 109 3.12 -7.15 -4.86
C VAL A 109 2.31 -5.90 -5.19
N LEU A 110 1.81 -5.84 -6.42
CA LEU A 110 0.90 -4.80 -6.89
C LEU A 110 -0.49 -5.41 -6.99
N ILE A 111 -1.45 -4.87 -6.23
CA ILE A 111 -2.82 -5.39 -6.21
C ILE A 111 -3.67 -4.59 -7.22
N ASN A 112 -4.28 -5.29 -8.18
CA ASN A 112 -5.20 -4.68 -9.15
C ASN A 112 -6.44 -4.09 -8.47
N MET A 113 -7.05 -3.10 -9.12
CA MET A 113 -8.32 -2.54 -8.65
C MET A 113 -9.48 -3.50 -8.93
N PRO A 114 -10.44 -3.66 -8.00
CA PRO A 114 -11.67 -4.39 -8.29
C PRO A 114 -12.48 -3.64 -9.38
N PRO A 115 -13.39 -4.33 -10.08
CA PRO A 115 -14.26 -3.70 -11.09
C PRO A 115 -15.08 -2.57 -10.46
N TRP A 116 -14.74 -1.32 -10.77
CA TRP A 116 -15.42 -0.14 -10.21
C TRP A 116 -16.84 0.02 -10.77
N ASP A 117 -17.05 -0.38 -12.02
CA ASP A 117 -18.32 -0.40 -12.73
C ASP A 117 -19.39 -1.26 -12.03
N ARG A 118 -18.97 -2.19 -11.17
CA ARG A 118 -19.86 -3.08 -10.40
C ARG A 118 -20.08 -2.61 -8.96
N SER A 119 -19.53 -1.46 -8.58
CA SER A 119 -19.79 -0.87 -7.28
C SER A 119 -21.10 -0.08 -7.30
N PRO A 120 -21.84 0.01 -6.16
CA PRO A 120 -23.05 0.82 -6.10
C PRO A 120 -22.84 2.25 -6.62
N MET A 121 -21.72 2.89 -6.26
CA MET A 121 -21.37 4.22 -6.77
C MET A 121 -21.04 4.25 -8.27
N GLY A 122 -20.37 3.23 -8.81
CA GLY A 122 -20.09 3.11 -10.25
C GLY A 122 -21.36 3.00 -11.09
N THR A 123 -22.41 2.36 -10.55
CA THR A 123 -23.71 2.24 -11.23
C THR A 123 -24.58 3.50 -11.17
N TYR A 124 -24.33 4.42 -10.24
CA TYR A 124 -25.05 5.71 -10.20
C TYR A 124 -24.63 6.66 -11.34
N GLY A 125 -23.35 6.64 -11.75
CA GLY A 125 -22.86 7.46 -12.85
C GLY A 125 -23.27 6.98 -14.25
N SER A 126 -23.89 5.80 -14.35
CA SER A 126 -24.37 5.19 -15.60
C SER A 126 -25.89 5.23 -15.76
N GLN A 127 -26.62 5.86 -14.83
CA GLN A 127 -28.04 6.15 -15.02
C GLN A 127 -28.21 7.25 -16.08
N PRO A 128 -29.02 7.06 -17.14
CA PRO A 128 -29.33 8.13 -18.07
C PRO A 128 -29.97 9.29 -17.28
N SER A 129 -29.52 10.52 -17.53
CA SER A 129 -30.20 11.71 -17.00
C SER A 129 -31.66 11.66 -17.44
N ILE A 130 -32.58 11.44 -16.50
CA ILE A 130 -34.01 11.62 -16.77
C ILE A 130 -34.21 13.14 -16.78
N SER A 131 -34.19 13.75 -17.97
CA SER A 131 -34.59 15.13 -18.14
C SER A 131 -36.08 15.24 -17.81
N HIS A 132 -36.41 15.95 -16.75
CA HIS A 132 -37.75 16.50 -16.51
C HIS A 132 -37.99 17.74 -17.36
#